data_AF-A0A845HSF2-F1
#
_entry.id   AF-A0A845HSF2-F1
#
_cell.length_a   1.000
_cell.length_b   1.000
_cell.length_c   1.000
_cell.angle_alpha   90.00
_cell.angle_beta   90.00
_cell.angle_gamma   90.00
#
_symmetry.space_group_name_H-M   'P 1'
#
loop_
_entity.id
_entity.type
_entity.pdbx_description
1 polymer ?
#
loop_
_entity_poly.entity_id
_entity_poly.type
_entity_poly.pdbx_seq_one_letter_code
_entity_poly.pdbx_strand_id
1 'polypeptide(L)'
;MSILLAVTLAAASTVQPSCSWDHPGVNPYTGKTSAAIDRYTDIPEAVRGTLKRRMEEGQSDDKVTITRDGIAGKNQYDPAIRDMHFGAASVCATVTRSKWSPQRQEPGAVYCVDQHCILVPKICGNVSRINRKPDAVAKAPAAPPPPAARLGNKMGGKDLGLVDAEPVEPEEATDKELADRARQRQAALDTSMKPAGVEEFNVPAQLEFEIAPEGNLVVIDPSPLTPRLPHDGDDGVPPSPTAVPEADHWAMLLAGLGILGVAARRRQRRQPG
;
A
#
# COMPACT_ATOMS: atom_id res chain seq x y z
N MET A 1 22.25 -25.20 53.24
CA MET A 1 21.93 -23.79 52.90
C MET A 1 21.73 -23.74 51.40
N SER A 2 20.48 -23.53 50.97
CA SER A 2 20.08 -23.50 49.56
C SER A 2 19.90 -22.06 49.12
N ILE A 3 20.51 -21.66 48.01
CA ILE A 3 20.26 -20.38 47.36
C ILE A 3 19.62 -20.67 46.01
N LEU A 4 18.31 -20.45 45.92
CA LEU A 4 17.57 -20.42 44.66
C LEU A 4 17.65 -19.00 44.10
N LEU A 5 18.34 -18.85 42.97
CA LEU A 5 18.33 -17.62 42.16
C LEU A 5 17.10 -17.66 41.24
N ALA A 6 16.07 -16.91 41.59
CA ALA A 6 14.93 -16.65 40.71
C ALA A 6 15.31 -15.54 39.72
N VAL A 7 15.46 -15.90 38.44
CA VAL A 7 15.62 -14.93 37.35
C VAL A 7 14.23 -14.44 36.96
N THR A 8 13.90 -13.20 37.29
CA THR A 8 12.67 -12.51 36.86
C THR A 8 12.86 -11.97 35.45
N LEU A 9 12.30 -12.66 34.46
CA LEU A 9 12.24 -12.20 33.08
C LEU A 9 11.18 -11.09 32.97
N ALA A 10 11.62 -9.82 32.98
CA ALA A 10 10.73 -8.69 32.71
C ALA A 10 10.36 -8.69 31.22
N ALA A 11 9.15 -9.13 30.90
CA ALA A 11 8.58 -8.97 29.57
C ALA A 11 8.32 -7.48 29.33
N ALA A 12 9.21 -6.83 28.57
CA ALA A 12 8.97 -5.50 28.05
C ALA A 12 7.89 -5.61 26.95
N SER A 13 6.63 -5.46 27.34
CA SER A 13 5.53 -5.25 26.40
C SER A 13 5.80 -3.95 25.65
N THR A 14 6.38 -4.03 24.46
CA THR A 14 6.44 -2.89 23.54
C THR A 14 5.00 -2.52 23.21
N VAL A 15 4.45 -1.52 23.89
CA VAL A 15 3.16 -0.92 23.55
C VAL A 15 3.36 -0.30 22.18
N GLN A 16 3.09 -1.06 21.13
CA GLN A 16 3.22 -0.55 19.78
C GLN A 16 2.20 0.58 19.61
N PRO A 17 2.57 1.69 18.95
CA PRO A 17 1.66 2.82 18.79
C PRO A 17 0.44 2.37 17.98
N SER A 18 -0.71 2.30 18.65
CA SER A 18 -2.01 2.21 17.98
C SER A 18 -2.41 3.63 17.59
N CYS A 19 -2.56 3.86 16.29
CA CYS A 19 -2.96 5.16 15.79
C CYS A 19 -4.45 5.15 15.44
N SER A 20 -5.13 6.26 15.75
CA SER A 20 -6.49 6.46 15.27
C SER A 20 -6.46 6.75 13.78
N TRP A 21 -7.22 5.98 13.01
CA TRP A 21 -7.56 6.29 11.63
C TRP A 21 -9.05 6.66 11.52
N ASP A 22 -9.59 7.31 12.55
CA ASP A 22 -11.02 7.61 12.64
C ASP A 22 -11.48 8.70 11.65
N HIS A 23 -10.53 9.54 11.18
CA HIS A 23 -10.76 10.60 10.21
C HIS A 23 -9.83 10.44 9.00
N PRO A 24 -10.21 9.61 8.01
CA PRO A 24 -9.47 9.50 6.76
C PRO A 24 -9.26 10.85 6.09
N GLY A 25 -8.07 11.06 5.53
CA GLY A 25 -7.67 12.29 4.85
C GLY A 25 -7.06 13.38 5.75
N VAL A 26 -7.08 13.23 7.09
CA VAL A 26 -6.43 14.19 7.99
C VAL A 26 -4.90 14.09 7.95
N ASN A 27 -4.37 12.88 7.76
CA ASN A 27 -2.94 12.63 7.68
C ASN A 27 -2.63 11.69 6.51
N PRO A 28 -2.84 12.14 5.26
CA PRO A 28 -2.60 11.31 4.08
C PRO A 28 -1.10 11.01 3.96
N TYR A 29 -0.77 9.84 3.44
CA TYR A 29 0.61 9.52 3.12
C TYR A 29 1.09 10.37 1.94
N THR A 30 2.19 11.10 2.14
CA THR A 30 2.72 12.06 1.15
C THR A 30 3.95 11.55 0.40
N GLY A 31 4.45 10.37 0.76
CA GLY A 31 5.56 9.71 0.06
C GLY A 31 5.09 8.90 -1.15
N LYS A 32 6.06 8.33 -1.89
CA LYS A 32 5.78 7.33 -2.92
C LYS A 32 5.37 6.02 -2.26
N THR A 33 4.37 5.34 -2.81
CA THR A 33 3.93 4.01 -2.35
C THR A 33 5.11 3.02 -2.32
N SER A 34 5.98 3.08 -3.32
CA SER A 34 7.20 2.25 -3.39
C SER A 34 8.12 2.44 -2.18
N ALA A 35 8.29 3.67 -1.71
CA ALA A 35 9.08 3.96 -0.50
C ALA A 35 8.45 3.39 0.78
N ALA A 36 7.12 3.26 0.84
CA ALA A 36 6.47 2.58 1.95
C ALA A 36 6.74 1.07 1.90
N ILE A 37 6.71 0.46 0.70
CA ILE A 37 7.04 -0.95 0.52
C ILE A 37 8.49 -1.25 0.92
N ASP A 38 9.44 -0.36 0.65
CA ASP A 38 10.84 -0.58 1.02
C ASP A 38 11.08 -0.61 2.55
N ARG A 39 10.19 -0.01 3.34
CA ARG A 39 10.24 -0.05 4.81
C ARG A 39 9.72 -1.37 5.40
N TYR A 40 9.04 -2.17 4.59
CA TYR A 40 8.57 -3.50 4.94
C TYR A 40 9.70 -4.54 4.77
N THR A 41 10.69 -4.48 5.66
CA THR A 41 11.94 -5.23 5.52
C THR A 41 11.79 -6.74 5.64
N ASP A 42 10.73 -7.24 6.28
CA ASP A 42 10.35 -8.65 6.38
C ASP A 42 9.76 -9.23 5.09
N ILE A 43 9.28 -8.39 4.15
CA ILE A 43 8.79 -8.87 2.85
C ILE A 43 10.00 -9.18 1.97
N PRO A 44 10.15 -10.38 1.36
CA PRO A 44 11.29 -10.69 0.50
C PRO A 44 11.47 -9.67 -0.64
N GLU A 45 12.72 -9.42 -1.05
CA GLU A 45 13.03 -8.38 -2.03
C GLU A 45 12.31 -8.58 -3.37
N ALA A 46 12.25 -9.82 -3.87
CA ALA A 46 11.52 -10.14 -5.10
C ALA A 46 10.01 -9.83 -5.00
N VAL A 47 9.42 -10.06 -3.83
CA VAL A 47 8.01 -9.75 -3.54
C VAL A 47 7.81 -8.23 -3.48
N ARG A 48 8.71 -7.50 -2.79
CA ARG A 48 8.69 -6.02 -2.78
C ARG A 48 8.81 -5.44 -4.18
N GLY A 49 9.74 -5.94 -5.00
CA GLY A 49 9.93 -5.49 -6.38
C GLY A 49 8.65 -5.66 -7.22
N THR A 50 7.99 -6.81 -7.09
CA THR A 50 6.72 -7.07 -7.78
C THR A 50 5.60 -6.16 -7.29
N LEU A 51 5.46 -5.99 -5.97
CA LEU A 51 4.46 -5.08 -5.38
C LEU A 51 4.66 -3.63 -5.86
N LYS A 52 5.90 -3.12 -5.83
CA LYS A 52 6.24 -1.76 -6.30
C LYS A 52 5.81 -1.55 -7.76
N ARG A 53 6.24 -2.44 -8.66
CA ARG A 53 5.89 -2.39 -10.08
C ARG A 53 4.37 -2.39 -10.27
N ARG A 54 3.66 -3.33 -9.63
CA ARG A 54 2.20 -3.44 -9.77
C ARG A 54 1.45 -2.21 -9.24
N MET A 55 1.95 -1.58 -8.18
CA MET A 55 1.36 -0.35 -7.63
C MET A 55 1.58 0.85 -8.55
N GLU A 56 2.77 0.97 -9.14
CA GLU A 56 3.08 2.01 -10.13
C GLU A 56 2.23 1.86 -11.40
N GLU A 57 2.00 0.63 -11.85
CA GLU A 57 1.14 0.30 -13.00
C GLU A 57 -0.37 0.28 -12.66
N GLY A 58 -0.75 0.48 -11.39
CA GLY A 58 -2.14 0.43 -10.94
C GLY A 58 -2.83 -0.94 -11.02
N GLN A 59 -2.05 -2.02 -11.16
CA GLN A 59 -2.51 -3.41 -11.33
C GLN A 59 -2.91 -4.07 -10.01
N SER A 60 -3.96 -3.54 -9.36
CA SER A 60 -4.51 -4.10 -8.13
C SER A 60 -5.19 -5.46 -8.37
N ASP A 61 -5.04 -6.39 -7.44
CA ASP A 61 -5.76 -7.67 -7.42
C ASP A 61 -7.24 -7.51 -7.08
N ASP A 62 -7.57 -6.47 -6.32
CA ASP A 62 -8.92 -6.22 -5.81
C ASP A 62 -9.18 -4.73 -5.62
N LYS A 63 -10.45 -4.34 -5.80
CA LYS A 63 -10.99 -3.04 -5.44
C LYS A 63 -11.93 -3.25 -4.27
N VAL A 64 -11.60 -2.66 -3.13
CA VAL A 64 -12.26 -2.95 -1.87
C VAL A 64 -13.02 -1.75 -1.33
N THR A 65 -14.05 -2.03 -0.56
CA THR A 65 -14.74 -1.09 0.31
C THR A 65 -14.31 -1.35 1.74
N ILE A 66 -13.66 -0.36 2.32
CA ILE A 66 -13.18 -0.37 3.70
C ILE A 66 -14.31 0.20 4.56
N THR A 67 -14.74 -0.53 5.58
CA THR A 67 -15.80 -0.10 6.52
C THR A 67 -15.21 0.05 7.93
N ARG A 68 -16.03 0.39 8.93
CA ARG A 68 -15.59 0.35 10.33
C ARG A 68 -15.07 -1.03 10.74
N ASP A 69 -15.81 -2.06 10.36
CA ASP A 69 -15.70 -3.40 10.94
C ASP A 69 -15.03 -4.40 9.97
N GLY A 70 -14.69 -3.98 8.75
CA GLY A 70 -14.19 -4.91 7.75
C GLY A 70 -13.59 -4.28 6.50
N ILE A 71 -13.21 -5.15 5.58
CA ILE A 71 -12.71 -4.83 4.25
C ILE A 71 -13.41 -5.81 3.31
N ALA A 72 -14.28 -5.28 2.45
CA ALA A 72 -15.09 -6.07 1.53
C ALA A 72 -14.58 -5.88 0.10
N GLY A 73 -14.36 -6.98 -0.62
CA GLY A 73 -13.93 -6.95 -2.02
C GLY A 73 -14.27 -8.26 -2.71
N LYS A 74 -13.58 -8.55 -3.82
CA LYS A 74 -13.65 -9.85 -4.48
C LYS A 74 -13.18 -10.99 -3.57
N ASN A 75 -12.16 -10.75 -2.76
CA ASN A 75 -11.63 -11.75 -1.81
C ASN A 75 -12.05 -11.43 -0.37
N GLN A 76 -11.89 -12.40 0.53
CA GLN A 76 -12.10 -12.21 1.96
C GLN A 76 -10.82 -11.73 2.64
N TYR A 77 -10.92 -10.70 3.49
CA TYR A 77 -9.80 -10.16 4.24
C TYR A 77 -10.06 -10.15 5.75
N ASP A 78 -8.99 -10.15 6.52
CA ASP A 78 -9.03 -9.85 7.96
C ASP A 78 -9.34 -8.35 8.17
N PRO A 79 -10.20 -7.99 9.14
CA PRO A 79 -10.46 -6.58 9.45
C PRO A 79 -9.26 -5.85 10.09
N ALA A 80 -8.25 -6.54 10.59
CA ALA A 80 -7.06 -5.91 11.15
C ALA A 80 -6.21 -5.24 10.06
N ILE A 81 -5.89 -3.97 10.26
CA ILE A 81 -4.98 -3.21 9.41
C ILE A 81 -3.73 -2.88 10.22
N ARG A 82 -2.57 -3.25 9.67
CA ARG A 82 -1.28 -3.21 10.37
C ARG A 82 -0.25 -2.37 9.63
N ASP A 83 0.73 -1.90 10.38
CA ASP A 83 1.91 -1.19 9.87
C ASP A 83 1.57 -0.07 8.88
N MET A 84 0.51 0.69 9.17
CA MET A 84 0.02 1.72 8.25
C MET A 84 0.96 2.92 8.21
N HIS A 85 1.36 3.31 7.00
CA HIS A 85 2.14 4.50 6.71
C HIS A 85 1.23 5.73 6.58
N PHE A 86 1.62 6.81 7.26
CA PHE A 86 0.93 8.10 7.28
C PHE A 86 1.91 9.26 7.06
N GLY A 87 1.40 10.38 6.54
CA GLY A 87 2.15 11.63 6.42
C GLY A 87 3.48 11.46 5.68
N ALA A 88 4.50 12.19 6.12
CA ALA A 88 5.83 12.17 5.50
C ALA A 88 6.63 10.89 5.82
N ALA A 89 6.47 10.30 7.02
CA ALA A 89 7.29 9.14 7.41
C ALA A 89 6.76 8.32 8.60
N SER A 90 5.54 8.55 9.08
CA SER A 90 5.06 7.88 10.29
C SER A 90 4.51 6.49 9.97
N VAL A 91 4.74 5.51 10.85
CA VAL A 91 4.19 4.16 10.74
C VAL A 91 3.52 3.77 12.04
N CYS A 92 2.30 3.24 11.94
CA CYS A 92 1.53 2.77 13.08
C CYS A 92 1.33 1.27 12.97
N ALA A 93 1.75 0.53 13.99
CA ALA A 93 1.72 -0.93 13.95
C ALA A 93 0.29 -1.47 13.84
N THR A 94 -0.68 -0.79 14.44
CA THR A 94 -2.10 -1.10 14.30
C THR A 94 -2.89 0.19 14.20
N VAL A 95 -3.95 0.17 13.40
CA VAL A 95 -4.87 1.31 13.30
C VAL A 95 -6.29 0.93 13.70
N THR A 96 -6.97 1.85 14.38
CA THR A 96 -8.37 1.65 14.75
C THR A 96 -9.28 2.47 13.85
N ARG A 97 -10.45 1.90 13.55
CA ARG A 97 -11.55 2.57 12.84
C ARG A 97 -12.81 2.70 13.70
N SER A 98 -12.71 2.41 15.01
CA SER A 98 -13.86 2.20 15.88
C SER A 98 -14.80 3.40 16.00
N LYS A 99 -14.33 4.62 15.71
CA LYS A 99 -15.19 5.82 15.72
C LYS A 99 -15.79 6.15 14.35
N TRP A 100 -15.55 5.35 13.32
CA TRP A 100 -16.28 5.48 12.06
C TRP A 100 -17.78 5.25 12.30
N SER A 101 -18.62 5.99 11.60
CA SER A 101 -20.04 5.64 11.58
C SER A 101 -20.25 4.28 10.90
N PRO A 102 -21.30 3.52 11.24
CA PRO A 102 -21.60 2.25 10.57
C PRO A 102 -21.78 2.38 9.05
N GLN A 103 -22.20 3.56 8.59
CA GLN A 103 -22.42 3.87 7.17
C GLN A 103 -21.16 4.41 6.47
N ARG A 104 -20.09 4.73 7.20
CA ARG A 104 -18.86 5.25 6.60
C ARG A 104 -18.14 4.14 5.85
N GLN A 105 -17.80 4.45 4.60
CA GLN A 105 -17.12 3.58 3.67
C GLN A 105 -16.02 4.36 2.98
N GLU A 106 -14.88 3.71 2.76
CA GLU A 106 -13.77 4.27 1.99
C GLU A 106 -13.33 3.29 0.89
N PRO A 107 -13.26 3.72 -0.38
CA PRO A 107 -12.77 2.88 -1.44
C PRO A 107 -11.24 2.70 -1.32
N GLY A 108 -10.75 1.51 -1.66
CA GLY A 108 -9.33 1.20 -1.67
C GLY A 108 -8.95 0.17 -2.73
N ALA A 109 -7.65 -0.02 -2.91
CA ALA A 109 -7.07 -1.04 -3.76
C ALA A 109 -6.20 -1.99 -2.92
N VAL A 110 -6.27 -3.28 -3.24
CA VAL A 110 -5.41 -4.30 -2.61
C VAL A 110 -4.48 -4.90 -3.66
N TYR A 111 -3.22 -5.06 -3.26
CA TYR A 111 -2.16 -5.68 -4.04
C TYR A 111 -1.59 -6.83 -3.23
N CYS A 112 -1.68 -8.05 -3.75
CA CYS A 112 -1.17 -9.25 -3.13
C CYS A 112 -0.09 -9.89 -4.01
N VAL A 113 1.01 -10.26 -3.38
CA VAL A 113 2.04 -11.12 -3.97
C VAL A 113 2.39 -12.17 -2.92
N ASP A 114 2.23 -13.44 -3.28
CA ASP A 114 2.26 -14.57 -2.35
C ASP A 114 1.29 -14.35 -1.16
N GLN A 115 1.81 -14.37 0.06
CA GLN A 115 1.06 -14.14 1.30
C GLN A 115 1.02 -12.67 1.75
N HIS A 116 1.68 -11.76 1.03
CA HIS A 116 1.80 -10.36 1.42
C HIS A 116 0.78 -9.51 0.67
N CYS A 117 -0.22 -9.01 1.39
CA CYS A 117 -1.25 -8.13 0.85
C CYS A 117 -1.14 -6.71 1.41
N ILE A 118 -1.10 -5.74 0.51
CA ILE A 118 -1.01 -4.31 0.80
C ILE A 118 -2.31 -3.61 0.41
N LEU A 119 -2.87 -2.87 1.36
CA LEU A 119 -4.07 -2.05 1.18
C LEU A 119 -3.66 -0.58 1.02
N VAL A 120 -4.20 0.06 -0.02
CA VAL A 120 -4.03 1.49 -0.31
C VAL A 120 -5.42 2.14 -0.48
N PRO A 121 -5.93 2.87 0.52
CA PRO A 121 -7.18 3.61 0.41
C PRO A 121 -7.05 4.77 -0.59
N LYS A 122 -8.11 5.05 -1.34
CA LYS A 122 -8.11 6.06 -2.41
C LYS A 122 -8.03 7.49 -1.89
N ILE A 123 -8.61 7.77 -0.72
CA ILE A 123 -8.72 9.14 -0.20
C ILE A 123 -7.40 9.58 0.41
N CYS A 124 -6.84 8.77 1.31
CA CYS A 124 -5.64 9.13 2.06
C CYS A 124 -4.33 8.61 1.46
N GLY A 125 -4.36 7.64 0.54
CA GLY A 125 -3.14 7.06 -0.04
C GLY A 125 -2.28 6.29 0.96
N ASN A 126 -2.77 6.07 2.19
CA ASN A 126 -2.05 5.39 3.24
C ASN A 126 -1.70 3.96 2.82
N VAL A 127 -0.50 3.51 3.13
CA VAL A 127 -0.04 2.17 2.73
C VAL A 127 -0.05 1.29 3.94
N SER A 128 -0.76 0.17 3.91
CA SER A 128 -0.94 -0.68 5.08
C SER A 128 -0.96 -2.16 4.73
N ARG A 129 -0.72 -3.02 5.71
CA ARG A 129 -0.77 -4.47 5.56
C ARG A 129 -2.10 -5.01 6.01
N ILE A 130 -2.59 -5.96 5.24
CA ILE A 130 -3.78 -6.75 5.58
C ILE A 130 -3.51 -8.22 5.28
N ASN A 131 -4.29 -9.10 5.90
CA ASN A 131 -4.22 -10.53 5.62
C ASN A 131 -5.41 -10.93 4.75
N ARG A 132 -5.15 -11.62 3.64
CA ARG A 132 -6.20 -12.32 2.89
C ARG A 132 -6.56 -13.59 3.64
N LYS A 133 -7.85 -13.81 3.88
CA LYS A 133 -8.34 -15.07 4.43
C LYS A 133 -8.26 -16.14 3.34
N PRO A 134 -7.88 -17.37 3.68
CA PRO A 134 -7.97 -18.46 2.72
C PRO A 134 -9.42 -18.57 2.27
N ASP A 135 -9.64 -18.58 0.97
CA ASP A 135 -10.96 -18.91 0.45
C ASP A 135 -11.32 -20.29 1.01
N ALA A 136 -12.51 -20.41 1.59
CA ALA A 136 -12.99 -21.68 2.09
C ALA A 136 -13.15 -22.62 0.89
N VAL A 137 -12.10 -23.34 0.54
CA VAL A 137 -12.18 -24.49 -0.35
C VAL A 137 -13.20 -25.40 0.31
N ALA A 138 -14.34 -25.59 -0.34
CA ALA A 138 -15.36 -26.51 0.13
C ALA A 138 -14.64 -27.81 0.47
N LYS A 139 -14.62 -28.17 1.75
CA LYS A 139 -14.06 -29.44 2.21
C LYS A 139 -14.79 -30.50 1.41
N ALA A 140 -14.10 -31.14 0.47
CA ALA A 140 -14.67 -32.22 -0.31
C ALA A 140 -15.34 -33.18 0.69
N PRO A 141 -16.59 -33.62 0.45
CA PRO A 141 -17.25 -34.56 1.33
C PRO A 141 -16.28 -35.69 1.62
N ALA A 142 -16.06 -35.99 2.90
CA ALA A 142 -15.24 -37.14 3.27
C ALA A 142 -15.90 -38.37 2.63
N ALA A 143 -15.28 -38.88 1.57
CA ALA A 143 -15.71 -40.13 0.97
C ALA A 143 -15.62 -41.19 2.08
N PRO A 144 -16.67 -42.03 2.26
CA PRO A 144 -16.58 -43.14 3.19
C PRO A 144 -15.36 -44.01 2.83
N PRO A 145 -14.68 -44.60 3.84
CA PRO A 145 -13.50 -45.40 3.58
C PRO A 145 -13.86 -46.49 2.56
N PRO A 146 -13.06 -46.68 1.50
CA PRO A 146 -13.33 -47.74 0.54
C PRO A 146 -13.32 -49.08 1.28
N PRO A 147 -14.24 -50.01 0.95
CA PRO A 147 -14.15 -51.36 1.48
C PRO A 147 -12.80 -51.94 1.09
N ALA A 148 -12.12 -52.56 2.05
CA ALA A 148 -10.83 -53.19 1.83
C ALA A 148 -10.94 -54.26 0.74
N ALA A 149 -10.58 -53.90 -0.49
CA ALA A 149 -10.48 -54.83 -1.58
C ALA A 149 -9.31 -55.77 -1.28
N ARG A 150 -9.62 -57.05 -1.06
CA ARG A 150 -8.59 -58.10 -1.02
C ARG A 150 -7.91 -58.13 -2.38
N LEU A 151 -6.59 -57.97 -2.38
CA LEU A 151 -5.75 -58.07 -3.57
C LEU A 151 -5.80 -59.51 -4.08
N GLY A 152 -6.77 -59.79 -4.94
CA GLY A 152 -6.78 -60.98 -5.78
C GLY A 152 -5.80 -60.77 -6.92
N ASN A 153 -4.80 -61.64 -7.01
CA ASN A 153 -3.77 -61.68 -8.05
C ASN A 153 -4.35 -61.81 -9.46
N LYS A 154 -4.94 -60.77 -10.06
CA LYS A 154 -5.19 -60.65 -11.50
C LYS A 154 -5.40 -59.18 -11.86
N MET A 155 -4.33 -58.44 -12.12
CA MET A 155 -4.32 -57.37 -13.12
C MET A 155 -2.86 -57.09 -13.49
N GLY A 156 -2.50 -57.48 -14.70
CA GLY A 156 -1.24 -57.14 -15.32
C GLY A 156 -1.14 -55.63 -15.51
N GLY A 157 0.10 -55.14 -15.56
CA GLY A 157 0.40 -53.72 -15.69
C GLY A 157 -0.39 -53.09 -16.82
N LYS A 158 -1.32 -52.22 -16.44
CA LYS A 158 -1.84 -51.12 -17.24
C LYS A 158 -2.63 -50.21 -16.31
N ASP A 159 -2.42 -48.93 -16.55
CA ASP A 159 -3.27 -47.82 -16.14
C ASP A 159 -2.91 -47.13 -14.82
N LEU A 160 -1.81 -46.39 -14.86
CA LEU A 160 -1.49 -45.33 -13.89
C LEU A 160 -2.20 -44.01 -14.22
N GLY A 161 -3.29 -43.99 -14.99
CA GLY A 161 -4.14 -42.81 -15.14
C GLY A 161 -3.42 -41.53 -15.56
N LEU A 162 -2.25 -41.63 -16.19
CA LEU A 162 -1.72 -40.59 -17.05
C LEU A 162 -2.38 -40.82 -18.39
N VAL A 163 -3.47 -40.11 -18.63
CA VAL A 163 -4.01 -39.98 -19.98
C VAL A 163 -2.99 -39.12 -20.72
N ASP A 164 -2.12 -39.77 -21.48
CA ASP A 164 -1.22 -39.09 -22.41
C ASP A 164 -2.11 -38.26 -23.35
N ALA A 165 -1.86 -36.94 -23.41
CA ALA A 165 -2.51 -36.09 -24.40
C ALA A 165 -2.19 -36.67 -25.78
N GLU A 166 -3.23 -36.98 -26.56
CA GLU A 166 -3.06 -37.42 -27.93
C GLU A 166 -2.12 -36.42 -28.64
N PRO A 167 -1.08 -36.90 -29.35
CA PRO A 167 -0.27 -36.03 -30.17
C PRO A 167 -1.21 -35.39 -31.19
N VAL A 168 -1.50 -34.10 -31.00
CA VAL A 168 -2.10 -33.29 -32.04
C VAL A 168 -1.05 -33.19 -33.12
N GLU A 169 -1.13 -34.07 -34.12
CA GLU A 169 -0.44 -33.88 -35.40
C GLU A 169 -0.82 -32.46 -35.86
N PRO A 170 0.16 -31.57 -36.09
CA PRO A 170 -0.16 -30.23 -36.56
C PRO A 170 -0.87 -30.40 -37.90
N GLU A 171 -2.18 -30.16 -37.95
CA GLU A 171 -2.88 -29.96 -39.21
C GLU A 171 -2.09 -28.91 -39.97
N GLU A 172 -1.55 -29.29 -41.13
CA GLU A 172 -0.81 -28.38 -41.99
C GLU A 172 -1.74 -27.20 -42.27
N ALA A 173 -1.42 -26.05 -41.67
CA ALA A 173 -2.21 -24.85 -41.82
C ALA A 173 -2.39 -24.60 -43.32
N THR A 174 -3.65 -24.60 -43.77
CA THR A 174 -3.95 -24.42 -45.19
C THR A 174 -3.30 -23.12 -45.70
N ASP A 175 -2.90 -23.07 -46.97
CA ASP A 175 -2.25 -21.89 -47.58
C ASP A 175 -3.03 -20.59 -47.32
N LYS A 176 -4.36 -20.71 -47.20
CA LYS A 176 -5.25 -19.60 -46.86
C LYS A 176 -5.04 -19.09 -45.43
N GLU A 177 -4.91 -19.99 -44.46
CA GLU A 177 -4.69 -19.65 -43.05
C GLU A 177 -3.31 -19.03 -42.82
N LEU A 178 -2.28 -19.55 -43.51
CA LEU A 178 -0.95 -18.94 -43.53
C LEU A 178 -0.97 -17.53 -44.14
N ALA A 179 -1.70 -17.33 -45.24
CA ALA A 179 -1.85 -16.02 -45.87
C ALA A 179 -2.58 -15.02 -44.96
N ASP A 180 -3.62 -15.46 -44.24
CA ASP A 180 -4.35 -14.62 -43.31
C ASP A 180 -3.49 -14.22 -42.10
N ARG A 181 -2.70 -15.15 -41.56
CA ARG A 181 -1.76 -14.89 -40.47
C ARG A 181 -0.64 -13.93 -40.88
N ALA A 182 -0.14 -14.05 -42.10
CA ALA A 182 0.83 -13.12 -42.66
C ALA A 182 0.25 -11.70 -42.84
N ARG A 183 -1.00 -11.57 -43.32
CA ARG A 183 -1.69 -10.28 -43.42
C ARG A 183 -1.88 -9.62 -42.06
N GLN A 184 -2.30 -10.39 -41.05
CA GLN A 184 -2.46 -9.88 -39.69
C GLN A 184 -1.13 -9.37 -39.10
N ARG A 185 -0.05 -10.13 -39.31
CA ARG A 185 1.29 -9.73 -38.86
C ARG A 185 1.77 -8.47 -39.57
N GLN A 186 1.51 -8.34 -40.87
CA GLN A 186 1.86 -7.14 -41.62
C GLN A 186 1.04 -5.92 -41.17
N ALA A 187 -0.28 -6.08 -40.95
CA ALA A 187 -1.13 -5.00 -40.44
C ALA A 187 -0.69 -4.50 -39.05
N ALA A 188 -0.21 -5.40 -38.20
CA ALA A 188 0.34 -5.03 -36.89
C ALA A 188 1.66 -4.23 -37.02
N LEU A 189 2.54 -4.63 -37.95
CA LEU A 189 3.77 -3.89 -38.25
C LEU A 189 3.46 -2.52 -38.85
N ASP A 190 2.53 -2.44 -39.80
CA ASP A 190 2.13 -1.17 -40.43
C ASP A 190 1.45 -0.23 -39.44
N THR A 191 0.71 -0.76 -38.45
CA THR A 191 0.16 0.03 -37.34
C THR A 191 1.28 0.54 -36.42
N SER A 192 2.32 -0.27 -36.19
CA SER A 192 3.48 0.13 -35.38
C SER A 192 4.42 1.11 -36.09
N MET A 193 4.42 1.16 -37.43
CA MET A 193 5.24 2.08 -38.22
C MET A 193 4.53 3.37 -38.62
N LYS A 194 3.22 3.49 -38.36
CA LYS A 194 2.53 4.78 -38.46
C LYS A 194 2.97 5.67 -37.29
N PRO A 195 3.59 6.83 -37.54
CA PRO A 195 3.78 7.82 -36.50
C PRO A 195 2.40 8.37 -36.13
N ALA A 196 1.80 7.83 -35.07
CA ALA A 196 0.84 8.61 -34.29
C ALA A 196 1.63 9.83 -33.80
N GLY A 197 1.21 11.04 -34.17
CA GLY A 197 1.93 12.28 -33.89
C GLY A 197 2.48 12.30 -32.47
N VAL A 198 3.76 11.99 -32.35
CA VAL A 198 4.52 12.11 -31.12
C VAL A 198 5.05 13.52 -31.18
N GLU A 199 4.59 14.40 -30.30
CA GLU A 199 5.35 15.63 -30.08
C GLU A 199 6.76 15.21 -29.66
N GLU A 200 7.71 15.65 -30.48
CA GLU A 200 9.13 15.39 -30.33
C GLU A 200 9.58 15.97 -28.99
N PHE A 201 9.80 15.09 -28.01
CA PHE A 201 10.33 15.47 -26.71
C PHE A 201 11.79 15.89 -26.91
N ASN A 202 12.00 17.18 -27.14
CA ASN A 202 13.31 17.77 -27.33
C ASN A 202 14.04 17.76 -25.98
N VAL A 203 14.98 16.82 -25.81
CA VAL A 203 15.86 16.78 -24.65
C VAL A 203 16.94 17.86 -24.84
N PRO A 204 17.03 18.88 -23.98
CA PRO A 204 18.08 19.89 -24.11
C PRO A 204 19.45 19.23 -23.97
N ALA A 205 20.34 19.51 -24.93
CA ALA A 205 21.61 18.81 -25.12
C ALA A 205 22.69 19.12 -24.07
N GLN A 206 22.45 20.04 -23.12
CA GLN A 206 23.45 20.41 -22.11
C GLN A 206 22.76 20.76 -20.78
N LEU A 207 22.81 19.82 -19.83
CA LEU A 207 22.62 20.12 -18.41
C LEU A 207 23.93 20.72 -17.89
N GLU A 208 23.97 22.04 -17.73
CA GLU A 208 25.08 22.68 -17.00
C GLU A 208 24.86 22.47 -15.50
N PHE A 209 25.83 21.82 -14.86
CA PHE A 209 25.85 21.59 -13.43
C PHE A 209 26.86 22.55 -12.80
N GLU A 210 26.40 23.44 -11.94
CA GLU A 210 27.27 24.30 -11.14
C GLU A 210 27.28 23.80 -9.68
N ILE A 211 28.48 23.76 -9.08
CA ILE A 211 28.66 23.30 -7.70
C ILE A 211 28.56 24.52 -6.79
N ALA A 212 27.54 24.54 -5.92
CA ALA A 212 27.43 25.56 -4.89
C ALA A 212 28.62 25.44 -3.89
N PRO A 213 29.08 26.54 -3.26
CA PRO A 213 30.27 26.55 -2.39
C PRO A 213 30.16 25.62 -1.15
N GLU A 214 28.97 25.08 -0.88
CA GLU A 214 28.65 24.13 0.19
C GLU A 214 28.82 22.64 -0.23
N GLY A 215 29.23 22.35 -1.47
CA GLY A 215 29.48 20.99 -1.96
C GLY A 215 28.25 20.20 -2.42
N ASN A 216 27.08 20.84 -2.55
CA ASN A 216 25.88 20.23 -3.10
C ASN A 216 25.66 20.61 -4.57
N LEU A 217 25.22 19.63 -5.35
CA LEU A 217 24.96 19.72 -6.78
C LEU A 217 23.54 20.26 -7.00
N VAL A 218 23.42 21.45 -7.62
CA VAL A 218 22.13 22.08 -7.91
C VAL A 218 21.92 22.12 -9.42
N VAL A 219 20.81 21.55 -9.89
CA VAL A 219 20.37 21.67 -11.29
C VAL A 219 19.60 22.98 -11.41
N ILE A 220 20.15 23.93 -12.17
CA ILE A 220 19.48 25.20 -12.49
C ILE A 220 18.72 24.97 -13.80
N ASP A 221 17.40 24.82 -13.70
CA ASP A 221 16.53 24.74 -14.88
C ASP A 221 16.17 26.16 -15.35
N PRO A 222 16.55 26.58 -16.57
CA PRO A 222 16.23 27.92 -17.06
C PRO A 222 14.96 27.89 -17.91
N SER A 223 13.76 27.68 -17.32
CA SER A 223 12.47 28.15 -17.87
C SER A 223 11.27 27.79 -16.98
N PRO A 224 10.48 28.76 -16.46
CA PRO A 224 9.17 28.48 -15.90
C PRO A 224 8.11 28.40 -17.02
N LEU A 225 7.61 27.21 -17.32
CA LEU A 225 6.40 27.02 -18.12
C LEU A 225 5.17 27.44 -17.29
N THR A 226 4.67 28.66 -17.52
CA THR A 226 3.36 29.10 -17.00
C THR A 226 2.26 28.74 -18.01
N PRO A 227 1.12 28.16 -17.57
CA PRO A 227 -0.05 28.00 -18.44
C PRO A 227 -0.72 29.36 -18.68
N ARG A 228 -0.86 29.76 -19.95
CA ARG A 228 -1.56 30.97 -20.37
C ARG A 228 -3.07 30.70 -20.40
N LEU A 229 -3.80 31.16 -19.39
CA LEU A 229 -5.27 31.20 -19.38
C LEU A 229 -5.78 32.44 -20.14
N PRO A 230 -6.96 32.39 -20.79
CA PRO A 230 -7.55 33.56 -21.45
C PRO A 230 -7.95 34.61 -20.42
N HIS A 231 -7.60 35.85 -20.71
CA HIS A 231 -7.87 37.04 -19.93
C HIS A 231 -9.31 37.52 -20.17
N ASP A 232 -10.20 37.26 -19.20
CA ASP A 232 -11.36 38.11 -18.97
C ASP A 232 -11.10 38.91 -17.70
N GLY A 233 -11.23 40.23 -17.81
CA GLY A 233 -10.89 41.19 -16.78
C GLY A 233 -11.84 41.12 -15.59
N ASP A 234 -11.27 41.14 -14.39
CA ASP A 234 -11.90 41.64 -13.18
C ASP A 234 -10.79 42.01 -12.18
N ASP A 235 -10.82 43.25 -11.70
CA ASP A 235 -9.88 43.79 -10.71
C ASP A 235 -10.12 43.10 -9.35
N GLY A 236 -9.29 42.12 -9.02
CA GLY A 236 -9.41 41.38 -7.77
C GLY A 236 -8.06 40.97 -7.20
N VAL A 237 -7.46 41.85 -6.39
CA VAL A 237 -6.34 41.49 -5.50
C VAL A 237 -6.76 40.29 -4.63
N PRO A 238 -6.09 39.13 -4.68
CA PRO A 238 -6.42 38.04 -3.78
C PRO A 238 -6.02 38.44 -2.35
N PRO A 239 -6.88 38.22 -1.34
CA PRO A 239 -6.51 38.51 0.04
C PRO A 239 -5.34 37.59 0.45
N SER A 240 -4.25 38.21 0.89
CA SER A 240 -3.15 37.54 1.58
C SER A 240 -3.72 36.64 2.69
N PRO A 241 -3.22 35.40 2.85
CA PRO A 241 -3.67 34.55 3.96
C PRO A 241 -3.40 35.29 5.27
N THR A 242 -4.45 35.55 6.04
CA THR A 242 -4.31 36.12 7.37
C THR A 242 -3.58 35.10 8.25
N ALA A 243 -2.47 35.51 8.84
CA ALA A 243 -1.74 34.70 9.80
C ALA A 243 -2.73 34.30 10.92
N VAL A 244 -2.97 33.00 11.04
CA VAL A 244 -3.70 32.44 12.17
C VAL A 244 -2.86 32.74 13.41
N PRO A 245 -3.39 33.42 14.45
CA PRO A 245 -2.63 33.66 15.66
C PRO A 245 -2.38 32.30 16.33
N GLU A 246 -1.13 31.82 16.27
CA GLU A 246 -0.68 30.74 17.12
C GLU A 246 -0.91 31.19 18.56
N ALA A 247 -1.63 30.39 19.35
CA ALA A 247 -1.76 30.66 20.77
C ALA A 247 -0.35 30.71 21.36
N ASP A 248 0.07 31.90 21.82
CA ASP A 248 1.41 32.17 22.33
C ASP A 248 1.87 31.01 23.22
N HIS A 249 2.83 30.21 22.73
CA HIS A 249 3.30 29.00 23.41
C HIS A 249 3.78 29.32 24.85
N TRP A 250 4.24 30.55 25.06
CA TRP A 250 4.61 31.09 26.36
C TRP A 250 3.43 31.30 27.31
N ALA A 251 2.25 31.67 26.81
CA ALA A 251 1.06 31.85 27.64
C ALA A 251 0.60 30.52 28.26
N MET A 252 0.64 29.43 27.49
CA MET A 252 0.29 28.10 27.99
C MET A 252 1.33 27.54 28.98
N LEU A 253 2.63 27.80 28.73
CA LEU A 253 3.70 27.42 29.66
C LEU A 253 3.59 28.17 30.99
N LEU A 254 3.37 29.49 30.95
CA LEU A 254 3.21 30.33 32.15
C LEU A 254 1.94 29.96 32.93
N ALA A 255 0.83 29.68 32.24
CA ALA A 255 -0.39 29.19 32.87
C ALA A 255 -0.15 27.85 33.59
N GLY A 256 0.56 26.92 32.95
CA GLY A 256 0.94 25.64 33.56
C GLY A 256 1.80 25.79 34.82
N LEU A 257 2.83 26.64 34.76
CA LEU A 257 3.70 26.92 35.91
C LEU A 257 2.96 27.64 37.04
N GLY A 258 2.03 28.55 36.73
CA GLY A 258 1.18 29.23 37.70
C GLY A 258 0.31 28.26 38.49
N ILE A 259 -0.32 27.28 37.81
CA ILE A 259 -1.15 26.26 38.45
C ILE A 259 -0.31 25.38 39.39
N LEU A 260 0.87 24.96 38.96
CA LEU A 260 1.80 24.17 39.79
C LEU A 260 2.26 24.94 41.03
N GLY A 261 2.57 26.22 40.89
CA GLY A 261 2.95 27.09 42.02
C GLY A 261 1.83 27.24 43.06
N VAL A 262 0.58 27.42 42.62
CA VAL A 262 -0.58 27.52 43.53
C VAL A 262 -0.83 26.18 44.25
N ALA A 263 -0.70 25.05 43.55
CA ALA A 263 -0.86 23.73 44.14
C ALA A 263 0.21 23.42 45.20
N ALA A 264 1.47 23.77 44.93
CA ALA A 264 2.58 23.61 45.87
C ALA A 264 2.38 24.47 47.13
N ARG A 265 1.98 25.73 46.97
CA ARG A 265 1.71 26.66 48.08
C ARG A 265 0.54 26.19 48.96
N ARG A 266 -0.51 25.62 48.35
CA ARG A 266 -1.64 25.04 49.08
C ARG A 266 -1.26 23.79 49.86
N ARG A 267 -0.33 22.96 49.35
CA ARG A 267 0.19 21.78 50.07
C ARG A 267 1.04 22.17 51.28
N GLN A 268 1.93 23.15 51.14
CA GLN A 268 2.74 23.64 52.26
C GLN A 268 1.88 24.24 53.39
N ARG A 269 0.79 24.94 53.06
CA ARG A 269 -0.16 25.46 54.06
C ARG A 269 -1.03 24.39 54.74
N ARG A 270 -1.07 23.16 54.20
CA ARG A 270 -1.84 22.04 54.74
C ARG A 270 -1.00 21.08 55.61
N GLN A 271 0.30 21.33 55.75
CA GLN A 271 1.12 20.67 56.76
C GLN A 271 1.18 21.60 57.99
N PRO A 272 0.30 21.44 59.00
CA PRO A 272 0.61 21.93 60.33
C PRO A 272 1.77 21.07 60.88
N GLY A 273 2.74 21.73 61.52
CA GLY A 273 3.74 21.04 62.35
C GLY A 273 3.09 20.39 63.56
#